data_AF-A0A365TEL5-F1
#
_entry.id   AF-A0A365TEL5-F1
#
_cell.length_a   1.000
_cell.length_b   1.000
_cell.length_c   1.000
_cell.angle_alpha   90.00
_cell.angle_beta   90.00
_cell.angle_gamma   90.00
#
_symmetry.space_group_name_H-M   'P 1'
#
loop_
_entity.id
_entity.type
_entity.pdbx_description
1 polymer ?
#
loop_
_entity_poly.entity_id
_entity_poly.type
_entity_poly.pdbx_seq_one_letter_code
_entity_poly.pdbx_strand_id
1 'polypeptide(L)'
;MSATTARFDPREVGYRRPLLALGVAWSGLTALRPFSTSPDLLLGVSTAVFALAYTLDGRALEPYDAAVRHPWAYAFLVPTSWAAWTHFAPVLTATVGSPTVVAFLGLFVGAPASVLVYCWQRGRRVA
;
A
#
# COMPACT_ATOMS: atom_id res chain seq x y z
N MET A 1 1.32 -17.70 -41.40
CA MET A 1 2.20 -16.72 -40.71
C MET A 1 1.99 -16.88 -39.22
N SER A 2 3.02 -17.38 -38.54
CA SER A 2 3.05 -17.59 -37.09
C SER A 2 3.30 -16.26 -36.39
N ALA A 3 2.34 -15.79 -35.60
CA ALA A 3 2.59 -14.81 -34.55
C ALA A 3 2.19 -15.47 -33.23
N THR A 4 3.21 -15.90 -32.50
CA THR A 4 3.15 -16.33 -31.11
C THR A 4 2.47 -15.22 -30.32
N THR A 5 1.15 -15.29 -30.14
CA THR A 5 0.46 -14.59 -29.06
C THR A 5 0.96 -15.21 -27.77
N ALA A 6 2.13 -14.78 -27.32
CA ALA A 6 2.54 -14.93 -25.94
C ALA A 6 1.37 -14.42 -25.11
N ARG A 7 0.71 -15.33 -24.40
CA ARG A 7 -0.41 -15.05 -23.53
C ARG A 7 0.13 -14.11 -22.45
N PHE A 8 -0.03 -12.82 -22.69
CA PHE A 8 0.53 -11.78 -21.84
C PHE A 8 -0.25 -11.77 -20.54
N ASP A 9 0.38 -12.11 -19.41
CA ASP A 9 -0.28 -12.13 -18.11
C ASP A 9 -0.26 -10.72 -17.51
N PRO A 10 -1.39 -10.01 -17.38
CA PRO A 10 -1.44 -8.67 -16.80
C PRO A 10 -0.99 -8.65 -15.33
N ARG A 11 -0.81 -9.82 -14.70
CA ARG A 11 -0.19 -9.97 -13.37
C ARG A 11 1.32 -9.75 -13.39
N GLU A 12 1.99 -9.91 -14.53
CA GLU A 12 3.42 -9.68 -14.70
C GLU A 12 3.77 -8.24 -15.12
N VAL A 13 2.74 -7.44 -15.44
CA VAL A 13 2.87 -6.07 -15.98
C VAL A 13 2.76 -5.04 -14.86
N GLY A 14 3.48 -3.92 -14.97
CA GLY A 14 3.44 -2.85 -13.96
C GLY A 14 4.24 -3.16 -12.69
N TYR A 15 3.86 -2.54 -11.58
CA TYR A 15 4.69 -2.40 -10.39
C TYR A 15 4.16 -3.14 -9.16
N ARG A 16 3.33 -4.19 -9.30
CA ARG A 16 2.75 -4.93 -8.16
C ARG A 16 3.81 -5.38 -7.13
N ARG A 17 4.88 -6.05 -7.59
CA ARG A 17 5.97 -6.54 -6.72
C ARG A 17 6.73 -5.38 -6.06
N PRO A 18 7.17 -4.34 -6.80
CA PRO A 18 7.74 -3.13 -6.20
C PRO A 18 6.82 -2.44 -5.18
N LEU A 19 5.52 -2.34 -5.44
CA LEU A 19 4.55 -1.73 -4.51
C LEU A 19 4.45 -2.52 -3.20
N LEU A 20 4.41 -3.85 -3.28
CA LEU A 20 4.43 -4.72 -2.10
C LEU A 20 5.75 -4.58 -1.33
N ALA A 21 6.88 -4.53 -2.04
CA ALA A 21 8.19 -4.32 -1.42
C ALA A 21 8.27 -2.96 -0.71
N LEU A 22 7.74 -1.89 -1.31
CA LEU A 22 7.65 -0.57 -0.68
C LEU A 22 6.76 -0.60 0.58
N GLY A 23 5.65 -1.33 0.54
CA GLY A 23 4.80 -1.54 1.72
C GLY A 23 5.54 -2.25 2.85
N VAL A 24 6.29 -3.32 2.56
CA VAL A 24 7.10 -4.03 3.58
C VAL A 24 8.24 -3.15 4.10
N ALA A 25 8.91 -2.41 3.21
CA ALA A 25 9.98 -1.49 3.58
C ALA A 25 9.48 -0.41 4.55
N TRP A 26 8.25 0.07 4.37
CA TRP A 26 7.61 0.97 5.32
C TRP A 26 7.45 0.35 6.71
N SER A 27 6.93 -0.87 6.82
CA SER A 27 6.81 -1.56 8.11
C SER A 27 8.18 -1.66 8.79
N GLY A 28 9.24 -1.98 8.04
CA GLY A 28 10.62 -1.97 8.51
C GLY A 28 11.06 -0.58 9.01
N LEU A 29 10.84 0.48 8.22
CA LEU A 29 11.19 1.86 8.60
C LEU A 29 10.46 2.32 9.88
N THR A 30 9.18 2.00 10.01
CA THR A 30 8.40 2.35 11.21
C THR A 30 8.81 1.54 12.44
N ALA A 31 9.21 0.28 12.27
CA ALA A 31 9.73 -0.55 13.35
C ALA A 31 11.13 -0.09 13.80
N LEU A 32 11.96 0.36 12.86
CA LEU A 32 13.32 0.82 13.12
C LEU A 32 13.40 2.26 13.66
N ARG A 33 12.30 3.03 13.60
CA ARG A 33 12.18 4.43 14.03
C ARG A 33 13.50 5.21 13.90
N PRO A 34 13.86 5.75 12.72
CA PRO A 34 14.90 6.77 12.69
C PRO A 34 14.45 7.91 13.63
N PHE A 35 15.19 8.09 14.74
CA PHE A 35 14.80 8.84 15.94
C PHE A 35 14.59 10.36 15.74
N SER A 36 14.59 10.87 14.51
CA SER A 36 14.54 12.31 14.21
C SER A 36 13.47 12.75 13.21
N THR A 37 12.74 11.83 12.57
CA THR A 37 11.75 12.21 11.55
C THR A 37 10.38 12.46 12.18
N SER A 38 9.78 13.62 11.93
CA SER A 38 8.41 13.87 12.40
C SER A 38 7.44 12.87 11.77
N PRO A 39 6.49 12.31 12.54
CA PRO A 39 5.52 11.35 12.02
C PRO A 39 4.69 11.95 10.87
N ASP A 40 4.41 13.25 10.93
CA ASP A 40 3.68 13.95 9.86
C ASP A 40 4.46 14.00 8.56
N LEU A 41 5.77 14.22 8.61
CA LEU A 41 6.62 14.21 7.42
C LEU A 41 6.72 12.79 6.85
N LEU A 42 6.84 11.78 7.71
CA LEU A 42 6.87 10.38 7.29
C LEU A 42 5.56 9.98 6.59
N LEU A 43 4.41 10.37 7.14
CA LEU A 43 3.10 10.14 6.53
C LEU A 43 2.92 10.92 5.22
N GLY A 44 3.31 12.19 5.19
CA GLY A 44 3.22 13.05 4.01
C GLY A 44 4.07 12.54 2.85
N VAL A 45 5.34 12.22 3.11
CA VAL A 45 6.27 11.67 2.11
C VAL A 45 5.75 10.32 1.60
N SER A 46 5.33 9.42 2.47
CA SER A 46 4.77 8.14 2.01
C SER A 46 3.50 8.30 1.20
N THR A 47 2.58 9.16 1.61
CA THR A 47 1.38 9.45 0.84
C THR A 47 1.75 9.92 -0.57
N ALA A 48 2.69 10.85 -0.70
CA ALA A 48 3.17 11.34 -1.99
C ALA A 48 3.85 10.25 -2.82
N VAL A 49 4.75 9.46 -2.22
CA VAL A 49 5.47 8.36 -2.89
C VAL A 49 4.49 7.31 -3.41
N PHE A 50 3.53 6.88 -2.58
CA PHE A 50 2.52 5.89 -2.99
C PHE A 50 1.54 6.46 -4.01
N ALA A 51 1.14 7.73 -3.90
CA ALA A 51 0.30 8.38 -4.91
C ALA A 51 0.98 8.39 -6.29
N LEU A 52 2.27 8.72 -6.32
CA LEU A 52 3.08 8.65 -7.54
C LEU A 52 3.21 7.21 -8.05
N ALA A 53 3.57 6.27 -7.18
CA ALA A 53 3.77 4.87 -7.55
C ALA A 53 2.51 4.23 -8.10
N TYR A 54 1.34 4.47 -7.49
CA TYR A 54 0.06 4.00 -8.01
C TYR A 54 -0.30 4.68 -9.33
N THR A 55 0.00 5.97 -9.51
CA THR A 55 -0.23 6.67 -10.79
C THR A 55 0.62 6.07 -11.91
N LEU A 56 1.89 5.76 -11.63
CA LEU A 56 2.79 5.10 -12.58
C LEU A 56 2.32 3.68 -12.92
N ASP A 57 1.86 2.92 -11.92
CA ASP A 57 1.26 1.59 -12.15
C ASP A 57 -0.02 1.67 -12.99
N GLY A 58 -0.90 2.62 -12.69
CA GLY A 58 -2.11 2.85 -13.48
C GLY A 58 -1.80 3.13 -14.95
N ARG A 59 -0.86 4.04 -15.22
CA ARG A 59 -0.41 4.35 -16.59
C ARG A 59 0.23 3.16 -17.30
N ALA A 60 1.01 2.34 -16.58
CA ALA A 60 1.59 1.13 -17.14
C ALA A 60 0.52 0.08 -17.51
N LEU A 61 -0.66 0.14 -16.87
CA LEU A 61 -1.77 -0.79 -17.09
C LEU A 61 -2.83 -0.26 -18.07
N GLU A 62 -2.82 1.03 -18.41
CA GLU A 62 -3.75 1.66 -19.36
C GLU A 62 -3.84 0.94 -20.71
N PRO A 63 -2.72 0.53 -21.37
CA PRO A 63 -2.79 -0.15 -22.66
C PRO A 63 -3.50 -1.52 -22.61
N TYR A 64 -3.69 -2.08 -21.41
CA TYR A 64 -4.24 -3.42 -21.19
C TYR A 64 -5.67 -3.39 -20.62
N ASP A 65 -6.30 -2.21 -20.56
CA ASP A 65 -7.62 -1.98 -19.94
C ASP A 65 -7.71 -2.51 -18.48
N ALA A 66 -6.55 -2.64 -17.82
CA ALA A 66 -6.40 -3.20 -16.48
C ALA A 66 -6.18 -2.11 -15.41
N ALA A 67 -6.23 -0.84 -15.81
CA ALA A 67 -5.95 0.28 -14.93
C ALA A 67 -7.06 0.47 -13.88
N VAL A 68 -6.65 0.66 -12.63
CA VAL A 68 -7.56 1.03 -11.54
C VAL A 68 -7.96 2.49 -11.72
N ARG A 69 -9.27 2.79 -11.60
CA ARG A 69 -9.78 4.17 -11.67
C ARG A 69 -9.24 4.99 -10.50
N HIS A 70 -8.60 6.13 -10.78
CA HIS A 70 -7.97 7.03 -9.79
C HIS A 70 -6.99 6.30 -8.85
N PRO A 71 -5.89 5.74 -9.38
CA PRO A 71 -5.00 4.88 -8.61
C PRO A 71 -4.29 5.64 -7.46
N TRP A 72 -4.05 6.95 -7.63
CA TRP A 72 -3.50 7.82 -6.58
C TRP A 72 -4.38 7.92 -5.33
N ALA A 73 -5.71 7.75 -5.46
CA ALA A 73 -6.65 7.92 -4.35
C ALA A 73 -6.40 6.91 -3.22
N TYR A 74 -5.85 5.73 -3.56
CA TYR A 74 -5.49 4.71 -2.58
C TYR A 74 -4.40 5.19 -1.63
N ALA A 75 -3.54 6.13 -2.04
CA ALA A 75 -2.50 6.67 -1.16
C ALA A 75 -3.07 7.42 0.05
N PHE A 76 -4.30 7.94 -0.03
CA PHE A 76 -4.97 8.55 1.13
C PHE A 76 -5.31 7.53 2.22
N LEU A 77 -5.26 6.23 1.93
CA LEU A 77 -5.34 5.19 2.95
C LEU A 77 -4.15 5.24 3.92
N VAL A 78 -3.00 5.78 3.51
CA VAL A 78 -1.84 5.91 4.40
C VAL A 78 -2.15 6.79 5.62
N PRO A 79 -2.51 8.08 5.47
CA PRO A 79 -2.80 8.93 6.61
C PRO A 79 -4.10 8.55 7.30
N THR A 80 -5.12 8.11 6.57
CA THR A 80 -6.43 7.78 7.16
C THR A 80 -6.38 6.50 8.00
N SER A 81 -5.70 5.44 7.54
CA SER A 81 -5.54 4.24 8.36
C SER A 81 -4.67 4.50 9.59
N TRP A 82 -3.63 5.34 9.46
CA TRP A 82 -2.82 5.77 10.60
C TRP A 82 -3.65 6.55 11.63
N ALA A 83 -4.43 7.53 11.19
CA ALA A 83 -5.33 8.30 12.06
C ALA A 83 -6.39 7.42 12.72
N ALA A 84 -6.97 6.46 11.99
CA ALA A 84 -7.87 5.48 12.58
C ALA A 84 -7.16 4.67 13.67
N TRP A 85 -5.94 4.19 13.39
CA TRP A 85 -5.17 3.40 14.33
C TRP A 85 -4.80 4.15 15.61
N THR A 86 -4.48 5.45 15.54
CA THR A 86 -4.20 6.23 16.75
C THR A 86 -5.39 6.32 17.71
N HIS A 87 -6.61 6.22 17.19
CA HIS A 87 -7.83 6.17 18.02
C HIS A 87 -8.21 4.74 18.44
N PHE A 88 -8.02 3.74 17.58
CA PHE A 88 -8.44 2.36 17.85
C PHE A 88 -7.42 1.55 18.67
N ALA A 89 -6.11 1.80 18.52
CA ALA A 89 -5.07 1.02 19.19
C ALA A 89 -5.15 1.05 20.73
N PRO A 90 -5.44 2.20 21.39
CA PRO A 90 -5.61 2.23 22.84
C PRO A 90 -6.79 1.36 23.31
N VAL A 91 -7.92 1.44 22.60
CA VAL A 91 -9.12 0.64 22.89
C VAL A 91 -8.82 -0.85 22.70
N LEU A 92 -8.15 -1.20 21.61
CA LEU A 92 -7.78 -2.58 21.30
C LEU A 92 -6.82 -3.16 22.35
N THR A 93 -5.89 -2.33 22.85
CA THR A 93 -4.96 -2.72 23.93
C THR A 93 -5.73 -3.00 25.23
N ALA A 94 -6.73 -2.17 25.55
CA ALA A 94 -7.57 -2.36 26.72
C ALA A 94 -8.43 -3.63 26.65
N THR A 95 -8.92 -4.01 25.45
CA THR A 95 -9.75 -5.21 25.28
C THR A 95 -8.97 -6.51 25.15
N VAL A 96 -7.83 -6.48 24.44
CA VAL A 96 -7.01 -7.69 24.16
C VAL A 96 -6.00 -7.96 25.28
N GLY A 97 -5.62 -6.94 26.05
CA GLY A 97 -4.68 -7.04 27.17
C GLY A 97 -3.21 -7.25 26.76
N SER A 98 -2.92 -7.48 25.47
CA SER A 98 -1.57 -7.69 24.96
C SER A 98 -1.12 -6.54 24.04
N PRO A 99 -0.24 -5.64 24.51
CA PRO A 99 0.29 -4.56 23.68
C PRO A 99 1.13 -5.08 22.50
N THR A 100 1.70 -6.28 22.62
CA THR A 100 2.48 -6.93 21.55
C THR A 100 1.61 -7.26 20.35
N VAL A 101 0.42 -7.84 20.58
CA VAL A 101 -0.53 -8.17 19.49
C VAL A 101 -0.98 -6.90 18.78
N VAL A 102 -1.27 -5.84 19.54
CA VAL A 102 -1.62 -4.53 18.98
C VAL A 102 -0.47 -3.97 18.15
N ALA A 103 0.77 -4.01 18.64
CA ALA A 103 1.93 -3.56 17.88
C ALA A 103 2.10 -4.31 16.55
N PHE A 104 1.90 -5.63 16.52
CA PHE A 104 1.95 -6.43 15.30
C PHE A 104 0.87 -6.03 14.29
N LEU A 105 -0.35 -5.79 14.74
CA LEU A 105 -1.43 -5.30 13.87
C LEU A 105 -1.12 -3.91 13.32
N GLY A 106 -0.48 -3.05 14.12
CA GLY A 106 0.01 -1.74 13.71
C GLY A 106 0.99 -1.77 12.53
N LEU A 107 1.72 -2.88 12.32
CA LEU A 107 2.63 -3.03 11.18
C LEU A 107 1.90 -3.07 9.83
N PHE A 108 0.60 -3.37 9.82
CA PHE A 108 -0.23 -3.38 8.61
C PHE A 108 -0.91 -2.04 8.34
N VAL A 109 -0.74 -1.05 9.21
CA VAL A 109 -1.36 0.26 9.10
C VAL A 109 -0.49 1.22 8.28
N GLY A 110 -1.12 2.15 7.56
CA GLY A 110 -0.45 3.14 6.73
C GLY A 110 -0.21 2.62 5.32
N ALA A 111 1.04 2.65 4.87
CA ALA A 111 1.42 2.19 3.54
C ALA A 111 1.05 0.73 3.23
N PRO A 112 1.22 -0.25 4.13
CA PRO A 112 0.85 -1.64 3.86
C PRO A 112 -0.65 -1.80 3.59
N ALA A 113 -1.52 -1.20 4.42
CA ALA A 113 -2.96 -1.19 4.19
C ALA A 113 -3.30 -0.60 2.82
N SER A 114 -2.73 0.56 2.50
CA SER A 114 -2.89 1.22 1.20
C SER A 114 -2.52 0.29 0.03
N VAL A 115 -1.34 -0.34 0.09
CA VAL A 115 -0.84 -1.23 -0.97
C VAL A 115 -1.71 -2.47 -1.11
N LEU A 116 -2.11 -3.09 0.00
CA LEU A 116 -2.94 -4.30 -0.03
C LEU A 116 -4.29 -4.02 -0.69
N VAL A 117 -4.95 -2.91 -0.32
CA VAL A 117 -6.23 -2.52 -0.91
C VAL A 117 -6.07 -2.19 -2.40
N TYR A 118 -5.02 -1.45 -2.78
CA TYR A 118 -4.74 -1.15 -4.18
C TYR A 118 -4.49 -2.42 -5.01
N CYS A 119 -3.63 -3.31 -4.54
CA CYS A 119 -3.33 -4.57 -5.22
C CYS A 119 -4.55 -5.49 -5.31
N TRP A 120 -5.41 -5.50 -4.29
CA TRP A 120 -6.68 -6.23 -4.33
C TRP A 120 -7.61 -5.68 -5.41
N GLN A 121 -7.79 -4.36 -5.47
CA GLN A 121 -8.63 -3.71 -6.49
C GLN A 121 -8.11 -3.92 -7.90
N ARG A 122 -6.78 -3.84 -8.08
CA ARG A 122 -6.14 -4.19 -9.34
C ARG A 122 -6.41 -5.64 -9.73
N GLY A 123 -6.32 -6.57 -8.77
CA GLY A 123 -6.61 -7.99 -9.02
C GLY A 123 -8.03 -8.23 -9.56
N ARG A 124 -9.01 -7.44 -9.11
CA ARG A 124 -10.40 -7.51 -9.59
C ARG A 124 -10.64 -6.97 -11.00
N ARG A 125 -9.69 -6.21 -11.56
CA ARG A 125 -9.78 -5.69 -12.93
C ARG A 125 -9.25 -6.66 -13.98
N VAL A 126 -8.43 -7.63 -13.56
CA VAL A 126 -7.75 -8.60 -14.42
C VAL A 126 -8.43 -9.97 -14.40
N ALA A 127 -9.31 -10.23 -13.43
CA ALA A 127 -10.05 -11.48 -13.26
C ALA A 127 -11.41 -11.41 -13.96
#